data_AF-T1EL76-F1
#
_entry.id   AF-T1EL76-F1
#
_cell.length_a   1.000
_cell.length_b   1.000
_cell.length_c   1.000
_cell.angle_alpha   90.00
_cell.angle_beta   90.00
_cell.angle_gamma   90.00
#
_symmetry.space_group_name_H-M   'P 1'
#
loop_
_entity.id
_entity.type
_entity.pdbx_description
1 polymer ?
#
loop_
_entity_poly.entity_id
_entity_poly.type
_entity_poly.pdbx_seq_one_letter_code
_entity_poly.pdbx_strand_id
1 'polypeptide(L)'
;LTIINTYIPPQSVCPSHFTASISDLLSNPNTILMGDLNAHDSLWHSSIQDARGEALAVEIDDSDCGSLNLDSPTRLPNNSQPTSP
;
A
#
# COMPACT_ATOMS: atom_id res chain seq x y z
N LEU A 1 11.02 17.12 -6.16
CA LEU A 1 10.67 16.14 -5.13
C LEU A 1 9.30 16.49 -4.60
N THR A 2 8.31 15.66 -4.91
CA THR A 2 6.95 15.75 -4.38
C THR A 2 6.80 14.72 -3.27
N ILE A 3 6.23 15.10 -2.13
CA ILE A 3 5.96 14.18 -1.02
C ILE A 3 4.45 14.08 -0.87
N ILE A 4 3.92 12.87 -0.99
CA ILE A 4 2.49 12.58 -0.94
C ILE A 4 2.24 11.69 0.27
N ASN A 5 1.40 12.15 1.19
CA ASN A 5 0.91 11.35 2.31
C ASN A 5 -0.53 10.92 2.05
N THR A 6 -0.77 9.62 1.92
CA THR A 6 -2.05 9.05 1.53
C THR A 6 -2.63 8.18 2.64
N TYR A 7 -3.95 8.20 2.80
CA TYR A 7 -4.67 7.26 3.65
C TYR A 7 -5.79 6.61 2.83
N ILE A 8 -5.76 5.29 2.73
CA ILE A 8 -6.84 4.50 2.12
C ILE A 8 -7.52 3.75 3.26
N PRO A 9 -8.81 3.99 3.54
CA PRO A 9 -9.49 3.30 4.62
C PRO A 9 -9.57 1.79 4.38
N PRO A 10 -9.69 0.96 5.44
CA PRO A 10 -9.89 -0.48 5.30
C PRO A 10 -11.11 -0.79 4.42
N GLN A 11 -11.02 -1.84 3.60
CA GLN A 11 -12.12 -2.26 2.71
C GLN A 11 -13.46 -2.46 3.46
N SER A 12 -13.41 -2.86 4.73
CA SER A 12 -14.59 -3.09 5.57
C SER A 12 -15.44 -1.85 5.85
N VAL A 13 -14.88 -0.64 5.70
CA VAL A 13 -15.59 0.63 5.88
C VAL A 13 -15.81 1.37 4.56
N CYS A 14 -15.34 0.82 3.44
CA CYS A 14 -15.57 1.38 2.12
C CYS A 14 -16.94 0.97 1.57
N PRO A 15 -17.55 1.79 0.69
CA PRO A 15 -18.74 1.38 -0.06
C PRO A 15 -18.52 0.08 -0.83
N SER A 16 -19.60 -0.68 -1.05
CA SER A 16 -19.55 -1.85 -1.93
C SER A 16 -18.99 -1.49 -3.30
N HIS A 17 -18.09 -2.32 -3.83
CA HIS A 17 -17.41 -2.13 -5.11
C HIS A 17 -16.43 -0.95 -5.17
N PHE A 18 -16.08 -0.33 -4.05
CA PHE A 18 -14.94 0.59 -4.02
C PHE A 18 -13.64 -0.18 -4.32
N THR A 19 -12.89 0.33 -5.28
CA THR A 19 -11.54 -0.12 -5.64
C THR A 19 -10.57 1.03 -5.41
N ALA A 20 -9.56 0.79 -4.57
CA ALA A 20 -8.48 1.73 -4.35
C ALA A 20 -7.56 1.81 -5.59
N SER A 21 -7.09 3.01 -5.92
CA SER A 21 -6.07 3.25 -6.94
C SER A 21 -5.16 4.39 -6.49
N ILE A 22 -3.87 4.25 -6.78
CA ILE A 22 -2.80 5.24 -6.58
C ILE A 22 -2.08 5.61 -7.89
N SER A 23 -2.48 5.04 -9.02
CA SER A 23 -1.90 5.26 -10.36
C SER A 23 -1.63 6.74 -10.70
N ASP A 24 -2.61 7.62 -10.49
CA ASP A 24 -2.45 9.07 -10.72
C ASP A 24 -1.36 9.68 -9.82
N LEU A 25 -1.20 9.18 -8.59
CA LEU A 25 -0.19 9.66 -7.66
C LEU A 25 1.21 9.20 -8.10
N LEU A 26 1.33 7.97 -8.60
CA LEU A 26 2.57 7.38 -9.11
C LEU A 26 3.07 8.05 -10.41
N SER A 27 2.17 8.68 -11.18
CA SER A 27 2.53 9.41 -12.40
C SER A 27 3.35 10.70 -12.16
N ASN A 28 3.44 11.17 -10.92
CA ASN A 28 4.18 12.38 -10.59
C ASN A 28 5.70 12.12 -10.65
N PRO A 29 6.47 12.82 -11.48
CA PRO A 29 7.92 12.63 -11.54
C PRO A 29 8.59 13.06 -10.23
N ASN A 30 9.64 12.35 -9.82
CA ASN A 30 10.43 12.64 -8.63
C ASN A 30 9.56 12.73 -7.37
N THR A 31 8.88 11.63 -7.03
CA THR A 31 7.88 11.55 -5.96
C THR A 31 8.25 10.51 -4.90
N ILE A 32 7.92 10.82 -3.64
CA ILE A 32 7.82 9.85 -2.56
C ILE A 32 6.36 9.77 -2.15
N LEU A 33 5.75 8.62 -2.36
CA LEU A 33 4.43 8.28 -1.85
C LEU A 33 4.59 7.48 -0.57
N MET A 34 3.93 7.93 0.48
CA MET A 34 3.87 7.24 1.76
C MET A 34 2.44 7.24 2.27
N GLY A 35 2.10 6.28 3.12
CA GLY A 35 0.74 6.20 3.62
C GLY A 35 0.37 4.87 4.24
N ASP A 36 -0.82 4.84 4.83
CA ASP A 36 -1.50 3.61 5.19
C ASP A 36 -2.48 3.27 4.08
N LEU A 37 -2.08 2.32 3.23
CA LEU A 37 -2.88 1.81 2.11
C LEU A 37 -3.89 0.75 2.56
N ASN A 38 -3.77 0.29 3.82
CA ASN A 38 -4.49 -0.81 4.43
C ASN A 38 -4.37 -2.16 3.69
N ALA A 39 -3.49 -2.32 2.71
CA ALA A 39 -3.46 -3.45 1.76
C ALA A 39 -2.29 -4.43 2.01
N HIS A 40 -2.38 -5.62 1.45
CA HIS A 40 -1.44 -6.71 1.75
C HIS A 40 -0.80 -7.29 0.49
N ASP A 41 0.50 -7.08 0.30
CA ASP A 41 1.27 -7.76 -0.75
C ASP A 41 2.74 -8.01 -0.35
N SER A 42 3.34 -9.03 -0.97
CA SER A 42 4.75 -9.38 -0.80
C SER A 42 5.73 -8.27 -1.21
N LEU A 43 5.33 -7.36 -2.11
CA LEU A 43 6.14 -6.21 -2.57
C LEU A 43 6.57 -5.27 -1.42
N TRP A 44 5.79 -5.23 -0.33
CA TRP A 44 6.14 -4.53 0.91
C TRP A 44 6.22 -5.50 2.10
N HIS A 45 6.64 -6.75 1.87
CA HIS A 45 6.91 -7.75 2.91
C HIS A 45 5.70 -8.13 3.77
N SER A 46 4.49 -8.07 3.20
CA SER A 46 3.32 -8.62 3.86
C SER A 46 3.36 -10.16 3.89
N SER A 47 3.04 -10.76 5.04
CA SER A 47 2.95 -12.23 5.19
C SER A 47 1.64 -12.82 4.65
N ILE A 48 0.69 -11.96 4.32
CA ILE A 48 -0.58 -12.29 3.67
C ILE A 48 -0.72 -11.48 2.38
N GLN A 49 -1.56 -11.95 1.46
CA GLN A 49 -1.91 -11.25 0.23
C GLN A 49 -3.41 -11.02 0.15
N ASP A 50 -3.82 -9.86 -0.33
CA ASP A 50 -5.23 -9.56 -0.66
C ASP A 50 -5.36 -8.95 -2.07
N ALA A 51 -6.57 -9.03 -2.65
CA ALA A 51 -6.82 -8.56 -4.01
C ALA A 51 -6.52 -7.06 -4.21
N ARG A 52 -6.60 -6.28 -3.13
CA ARG A 52 -6.26 -4.86 -3.14
C ARG A 52 -4.76 -4.64 -3.15
N GLY A 53 -3.99 -5.41 -2.38
CA GLY A 53 -2.54 -5.38 -2.41
C GLY A 53 -1.99 -5.78 -3.76
N GLU A 54 -2.54 -6.83 -4.36
CA GLU A 54 -2.20 -7.26 -5.73
C GLU A 54 -2.46 -6.14 -6.75
N ALA A 55 -3.64 -5.50 -6.72
CA ALA A 55 -3.96 -4.40 -7.62
C ALA A 55 -3.02 -3.19 -7.47
N LEU A 56 -2.70 -2.80 -6.23
CA LEU A 56 -1.79 -1.69 -5.97
C LEU A 56 -0.34 -2.05 -6.35
N ALA A 57 0.08 -3.30 -6.19
CA ALA A 57 1.39 -3.78 -6.61
C ALA A 57 1.54 -3.73 -8.14
N VAL A 58 0.48 -4.09 -8.90
CA VAL A 58 0.45 -3.93 -10.36
C VAL A 58 0.60 -2.45 -10.75
N GLU A 59 -0.12 -1.53 -10.10
CA GLU A 59 0.03 -0.10 -10.39
C GLU A 59 1.44 0.43 -10.11
N ILE A 60 2.13 -0.12 -9.11
CA ILE A 60 3.53 0.21 -8.82
C ILE A 60 4.45 -0.35 -9.92
N ASP A 61 4.28 -1.62 -10.31
CA ASP A 61 5.07 -2.29 -11.35
C ASP A 61 4.90 -1.64 -12.73
N ASP A 62 3.71 -1.12 -13.03
CA ASP A 62 3.40 -0.36 -14.25
C ASP A 62 3.97 1.08 -14.24
N SER A 63 4.62 1.50 -13.15
CA SER A 63 5.17 2.86 -12.97
C SER A 63 6.70 2.87 -12.88
N ASP A 64 7.30 4.07 -12.87
CA ASP A 64 8.73 4.25 -12.58
C ASP A 64 9.07 4.21 -11.08
N CYS A 65 8.09 3.91 -10.21
CA CYS A 65 8.27 3.82 -8.76
C CYS A 65 8.60 2.40 -8.30
N GLY A 66 9.15 2.29 -7.08
CA GLY A 66 9.39 1.02 -6.43
C GLY A 66 9.15 1.09 -4.92
N SER A 67 9.05 -0.07 -4.28
CA SER A 67 8.89 -0.18 -2.84
C SER A 67 10.20 0.17 -2.10
N LEU A 68 10.09 0.99 -1.06
CA LEU A 68 11.19 1.32 -0.14
C LEU A 68 11.06 0.60 1.20
N ASN A 69 10.04 -0.24 1.36
CA ASN A 69 9.81 -1.00 2.58
C ASN A 69 10.96 -1.99 2.82
N LEU A 70 11.31 -2.15 4.09
CA LEU A 70 12.21 -3.20 4.54
C LEU A 70 11.38 -4.35 5.14
N ASP A 71 11.99 -5.52 5.23
CA ASP A 71 11.40 -6.71 5.86
C ASP A 71 11.35 -6.55 7.40
N SER A 72 10.52 -5.61 7.84
CA SER A 72 10.27 -5.28 9.24
C SER A 72 8.82 -4.83 9.41
N PRO A 73 8.06 -5.37 10.40
CA PRO A 73 6.67 -5.00 10.57
C PRO A 73 6.47 -3.51 10.90
N THR A 74 5.43 -2.88 10.36
CA THR A 74 5.06 -1.47 10.63
C THR A 74 3.76 -1.32 11.40
N ARG A 75 2.96 -2.38 11.49
CA ARG A 75 1.79 -2.45 12.37
C ARG A 75 2.04 -3.33 13.60
N LEU A 76 1.89 -2.73 14.78
CA LEU A 76 1.89 -3.42 16.07
C LEU A 76 0.44 -3.59 16.57
N PRO A 77 -0.16 -4.79 16.49
CA PRO A 77 -1.47 -5.02 17.05
C PRO A 77 -1.40 -5.23 18.57
N ASN A 78 -2.48 -4.88 19.28
CA ASN A 78 -2.53 -4.92 20.75
C ASN A 78 -2.40 -6.33 21.36
N ASN A 79 -2.66 -7.42 20.61
CA ASN A 79 -2.68 -8.80 21.11
C ASN A 79 -2.54 -9.88 20.00
N SER A 80 -1.94 -9.57 18.85
CA SER A 80 -1.73 -10.56 17.77
C SER A 80 -0.32 -10.50 17.21
N GLN A 81 0.02 -11.43 16.31
CA GLN A 81 1.29 -11.38 15.60
C GLN A 81 1.39 -10.05 14.83
N PRO A 82 2.55 -9.37 14.85
CA PRO A 82 2.81 -8.24 13.96
C PRO A 82 2.49 -8.67 12.52
N THR A 83 1.65 -7.90 11.83
CA THR A 83 1.24 -8.20 10.45
C THR A 83 1.82 -7.14 9.56
N SER A 84 2.73 -7.54 8.66
CA SER A 84 3.29 -6.69 7.59
C SER A 84 3.88 -5.37 8.12
N PRO A 85 4.53 -4.56 7.29
CA PRO A 85 4.22 -3.14 7.29
C PRO A 85 2.72 -2.89 7.37
#